data_AF-A0A0F6Q857-F1
#
_entry.id   AF-A0A0F6Q857-F1
#
_cell.length_a   1.000
_cell.length_b   1.000
_cell.length_c   1.000
_cell.angle_alpha   90.00
_cell.angle_beta   90.00
_cell.angle_gamma   90.00
#
_symmetry.space_group_name_H-M   'P 1'
#
loop_
_entity.id
_entity.type
_entity.pdbx_description
1 polymer ?
#
loop_
_entity_poly.entity_id
_entity_poly.type
_entity_poly.pdbx_seq_one_letter_code
_entity_poly.pdbx_strand_id
1 'polypeptide(L)'
;KHSNLGQLVFNELIRQGIRPREIRFREVGHMMQKFGVEPEMEHIRMLREDYEAAGGKEIFLSFEDTKNDILIGFIRLRIPSEKAHRKEINCCPSAIV
;
A
#
# COMPACT_ATOMS: atom_id res chain seq x y z
N LYS A 1 19.78 22.06 -13.39
CA LYS A 1 19.01 21.51 -12.24
C LYS A 1 19.12 19.99 -12.31
N HIS A 2 19.58 19.32 -11.26
CA HIS A 2 19.58 17.87 -11.21
C HIS A 2 18.17 17.35 -10.89
N SER A 3 17.68 16.39 -11.66
CA SER A 3 16.33 15.81 -11.58
C SER A 3 16.31 14.46 -10.84
N ASN A 4 17.27 14.21 -9.94
CA ASN A 4 17.49 12.90 -9.30
C ASN A 4 17.31 12.91 -7.77
N LEU A 5 16.54 13.86 -7.21
CA LEU A 5 16.33 13.98 -5.76
C LEU A 5 15.84 12.66 -5.13
N GLY A 6 14.89 11.96 -5.76
CA GLY A 6 14.39 10.69 -5.25
C GLY A 6 15.47 9.61 -5.11
N GLN A 7 16.43 9.56 -6.04
CA GLN A 7 17.57 8.64 -5.95
C GLN A 7 18.52 9.02 -4.82
N LEU A 8 18.77 10.32 -4.60
CA LEU A 8 19.62 10.80 -3.51
C LEU A 8 19.02 10.44 -2.14
N VAL A 9 17.72 10.67 -1.96
CA VAL A 9 17.00 10.32 -0.73
C VAL A 9 17.04 8.82 -0.49
N PHE A 10 16.78 8.02 -1.52
CA PHE A 10 16.81 6.57 -1.41
C PHE A 10 18.18 6.03 -0.99
N ASN A 11 19.24 6.52 -1.62
CA ASN A 11 20.61 6.12 -1.28
C ASN A 11 20.95 6.47 0.17
N GLU A 12 20.49 7.62 0.65
CA GLU A 12 20.70 8.05 2.03
C GLU A 12 19.95 7.16 3.03
N LEU A 13 18.72 6.77 2.73
CA LEU A 13 17.95 5.83 3.57
C LEU A 13 18.65 4.47 3.68
N ILE A 14 19.15 3.93 2.56
CA ILE A 14 19.94 2.69 2.57
C ILE A 14 21.22 2.85 3.39
N ARG A 15 21.93 3.97 3.22
CA ARG A 15 23.16 4.28 3.98
C ARG A 15 22.91 4.31 5.49
N GLN A 16 21.73 4.78 5.91
CA GLN A 16 21.30 4.80 7.31
C GLN A 16 20.70 3.47 7.80
N GLY A 17 20.57 2.46 6.93
CA GLY A 17 19.91 1.19 7.26
C GLY A 17 18.40 1.31 7.46
N ILE A 18 17.79 2.39 6.99
CA ILE A 18 16.35 2.63 7.09
C ILE A 18 15.68 1.99 5.87
N ARG A 19 14.83 0.99 6.10
CA ARG A 19 14.01 0.38 5.06
C ARG A 19 12.68 1.13 4.92
N PRO A 20 12.39 1.79 3.79
CA PRO A 20 11.07 2.37 3.53
C PRO A 20 10.01 1.27 3.48
N ARG A 21 8.87 1.48 4.14
CA ARG A 21 7.72 0.55 4.13
C ARG A 21 6.54 1.07 3.32
N GLU A 22 6.79 2.02 2.42
CA GLU A 22 5.74 2.51 1.52
C GLU A 22 5.40 1.48 0.43
N ILE A 23 4.19 1.59 -0.10
CA ILE A 23 3.65 0.71 -1.15
C ILE A 23 4.62 0.58 -2.33
N ARG A 24 5.21 1.68 -2.79
CA ARG A 24 6.13 1.68 -3.94
C ARG A 24 7.40 0.89 -3.70
N PHE A 25 7.98 0.97 -2.51
CA PHE A 25 9.21 0.25 -2.19
C PHE A 25 8.94 -1.25 -2.06
N ARG A 26 7.75 -1.63 -1.57
CA ARG A 26 7.36 -3.02 -1.34
C ARG A 26 6.79 -3.70 -2.59
N GLU A 27 6.37 -2.94 -3.61
CA GLU A 27 5.78 -3.49 -4.84
C GLU A 27 6.70 -4.54 -5.49
N VAL A 28 6.13 -5.68 -5.86
CA VAL A 28 6.84 -6.82 -6.45
C VAL A 28 7.75 -6.43 -7.63
N GLY A 29 7.26 -5.60 -8.56
CA GLY A 29 8.06 -5.15 -9.70
C GLY A 29 9.26 -4.29 -9.29
N HIS A 30 9.08 -3.43 -8.30
CA HIS A 30 10.16 -2.59 -7.77
C HIS A 30 11.21 -3.44 -7.02
N MET A 31 10.76 -4.38 -6.20
CA MET A 31 11.63 -5.27 -5.43
C MET A 31 12.47 -6.17 -6.34
N MET A 32 11.87 -6.74 -7.38
CA MET A 32 12.59 -7.53 -8.37
C MET A 32 13.60 -6.68 -9.15
N GLN A 33 13.21 -5.48 -9.61
CA GLN A 33 14.08 -4.63 -10.43
C GLN A 33 15.26 -4.04 -9.64
N LYS A 34 15.07 -3.67 -8.38
CA LYS A 34 16.08 -2.96 -7.57
C LYS A 34 16.93 -3.89 -6.72
N PHE A 35 16.35 -4.98 -6.22
CA PHE A 35 16.99 -5.85 -5.24
C PHE A 35 17.09 -7.31 -5.70
N GLY A 36 16.48 -7.68 -6.83
CA GLY A 36 16.47 -9.06 -7.33
C GLY A 36 15.75 -10.04 -6.42
N VAL A 37 14.85 -9.55 -5.56
CA VAL A 37 14.10 -10.38 -4.61
C VAL A 37 12.74 -10.71 -5.21
N GLU A 38 12.44 -12.00 -5.34
CA GLU A 38 11.16 -12.52 -5.80
C GLU A 38 10.29 -12.96 -4.61
N PRO A 39 8.96 -12.87 -4.71
CA PRO A 39 8.06 -13.32 -3.65
C PRO A 39 8.06 -14.85 -3.50
N GLU A 40 8.12 -15.31 -2.26
CA GLU A 40 8.03 -16.72 -1.91
C GLU A 40 6.55 -17.13 -1.76
N MET A 41 6.06 -17.99 -2.64
CA MET A 41 4.63 -18.38 -2.69
C MET A 41 4.10 -18.90 -1.36
N GLU A 42 4.92 -19.61 -0.58
CA GLU A 42 4.55 -20.20 0.71
C GLU A 42 4.20 -19.16 1.79
N HIS A 43 4.81 -17.97 1.68
CA HIS A 43 4.70 -16.86 2.63
C HIS A 43 3.69 -15.80 2.20
N ILE A 44 3.03 -15.99 1.06
CA ILE A 44 1.96 -15.12 0.60
C ILE A 44 0.75 -15.28 1.52
N ARG A 45 0.30 -14.15 2.07
CA ARG A 45 -0.87 -14.06 2.95
C ARG A 45 -1.74 -12.88 2.55
N MET A 46 -3.05 -13.01 2.76
CA MET A 46 -3.95 -11.87 2.74
C MET A 46 -3.83 -11.14 4.08
N LEU A 47 -3.51 -9.86 4.03
CA LEU A 47 -3.52 -8.96 5.16
C LEU A 47 -4.69 -7.98 5.05
N ARG A 48 -5.12 -7.49 6.21
CA ARG A 48 -6.20 -6.51 6.35
C ARG A 48 -5.79 -5.45 7.37
N GLU A 49 -5.84 -4.20 6.96
CA GLU A 49 -5.59 -3.05 7.82
C GLU A 49 -6.79 -2.09 7.75
N ASP A 50 -7.44 -1.87 8.89
CA ASP A 50 -8.61 -0.98 9.01
C ASP A 50 -8.17 0.32 9.70
N TYR A 51 -8.52 1.48 9.13
CA TYR A 51 -8.21 2.78 9.72
C TYR A 51 -9.31 3.81 9.47
N GLU A 52 -9.40 4.84 10.31
CA GLU A 52 -10.36 5.93 10.16
C GLU A 52 -9.78 7.04 9.29
N ALA A 53 -10.57 7.51 8.31
CA ALA A 53 -10.17 8.63 7.45
C ALA A 53 -11.38 9.45 7.00
N ALA A 54 -11.29 10.78 7.18
CA ALA A 54 -12.33 11.74 6.79
C ALA A 54 -13.73 11.38 7.34
N GLY A 55 -13.78 10.88 8.59
CA GLY A 55 -15.02 10.48 9.27
C GLY A 55 -15.70 9.21 8.73
N GLY A 56 -15.06 8.52 7.78
CA GLY A 56 -15.45 7.17 7.35
C GLY A 56 -14.39 6.16 7.75
N LYS A 57 -14.54 4.92 7.27
CA LYS A 57 -13.62 3.81 7.54
C LYS A 57 -12.98 3.33 6.24
N GLU A 58 -11.66 3.25 6.23
CA GLU A 58 -10.86 2.64 5.18
C GLU A 58 -10.47 1.23 5.61
N ILE A 59 -10.49 0.30 4.65
CA ILE A 59 -10.12 -1.09 4.80
C ILE A 59 -9.13 -1.38 3.66
N PHE A 60 -7.86 -1.51 4.00
CA PHE A 60 -6.79 -1.87 3.08
C PHE A 60 -6.60 -3.38 3.11
N LEU A 61 -6.97 -4.07 2.05
CA LEU A 61 -6.71 -5.50 1.89
C LEU A 61 -5.52 -5.66 0.94
N SER A 62 -4.54 -6.45 1.33
CA SER A 62 -3.36 -6.72 0.51
C SER A 62 -2.99 -8.19 0.48
N PHE A 63 -2.39 -8.62 -0.63
CA PHE A 63 -1.66 -9.87 -0.72
C PHE A 63 -0.18 -9.57 -0.67
N GLU A 64 0.49 -10.11 0.33
CA GLU A 64 1.88 -9.79 0.63
C GLU A 64 2.67 -11.07 0.96
N ASP A 65 3.91 -11.13 0.50
CA ASP A 65 4.91 -12.02 1.08
C ASP A 65 5.39 -11.41 2.41
N THR A 66 4.89 -12.00 3.50
CA THR A 66 5.16 -11.52 4.87
C THR A 66 6.61 -11.72 5.33
N LYS A 67 7.36 -12.62 4.71
CA LYS A 67 8.76 -12.89 5.05
C LYS A 67 9.67 -11.86 4.40
N ASN A 68 9.47 -11.61 3.11
CA ASN A 68 10.31 -10.69 2.34
C ASN A 68 9.78 -9.25 2.33
N ASP A 69 8.59 -9.02 2.90
CA ASP A 69 7.92 -7.72 2.96
C ASP A 69 7.70 -7.15 1.54
N ILE A 70 7.11 -8.00 0.67
CA ILE A 70 6.80 -7.71 -0.73
C ILE A 70 5.29 -7.65 -0.91
N LEU A 71 4.81 -6.55 -1.50
CA LEU A 71 3.41 -6.31 -1.84
C LEU A 71 3.15 -6.73 -3.29
N ILE A 72 2.23 -7.69 -3.45
CA ILE A 72 1.87 -8.27 -4.75
C ILE A 72 0.68 -7.51 -5.35
N GLY A 73 -0.32 -7.23 -4.52
CA GLY A 73 -1.51 -6.49 -4.92
C GLY A 73 -2.33 -6.06 -3.71
N PHE A 74 -3.15 -5.04 -3.88
CA PHE A 74 -4.03 -4.55 -2.83
C PHE A 74 -5.31 -3.97 -3.41
N ILE A 75 -6.31 -3.81 -2.54
CA ILE A 75 -7.56 -3.10 -2.81
C ILE A 75 -7.87 -2.17 -1.64
N ARG A 76 -8.46 -1.02 -1.95
CA ARG A 76 -8.86 -0.02 -0.96
C ARG A 76 -10.37 -0.01 -0.90
N LEU A 77 -10.92 -0.46 0.22
CA LEU A 77 -12.36 -0.46 0.44
C LEU A 77 -12.69 0.68 1.40
N ARG A 78 -13.69 1.49 1.07
CA ARG A 78 -14.14 2.59 1.92
C ARG A 78 -15.60 2.41 2.31
N ILE A 79 -15.86 2.42 3.61
CA ILE A 79 -17.20 2.69 4.15
C ILE A 79 -17.30 4.21 4.32
N PRO A 80 -18.11 4.89 3.50
CA PRO A 80 -18.20 6.34 3.50
C PRO A 80 -18.87 6.85 4.78
N SER A 81 -18.68 8.14 5.06
CA SER A 81 -19.40 8.81 6.14
C SER A 81 -20.78 9.26 5.67
N GLU A 82 -21.66 9.57 6.62
CA GLU A 82 -22.99 10.17 6.37
C GLU A 82 -22.94 11.48 5.57
N LYS A 83 -21.76 12.10 5.44
CA LYS A 83 -21.54 13.34 4.67
C LYS A 83 -21.29 13.08 3.17
N ALA A 84 -21.38 11.83 2.70
CA ALA A 84 -21.23 11.52 1.28
C ALA A 84 -22.31 12.23 0.45
N HIS A 85 -21.89 12.95 -0.58
CA HIS A 85 -22.78 13.81 -1.38
C HIS A 85 -23.47 13.09 -2.54
N ARG A 86 -22.87 11.99 -3.04
CA ARG A 86 -23.41 11.22 -4.17
C ARG A 86 -24.61 10.40 -3.71
N LYS A 87 -25.72 10.49 -4.46
CA LYS A 87 -27.00 9.86 -4.11
C LYS A 87 -26.91 8.34 -4.09
N GLU A 88 -26.18 7.77 -5.04
CA GLU A 88 -25.88 6.35 -5.16
C GLU A 88 -25.01 5.79 -4.03
N ILE A 89 -24.45 6.66 -3.18
CA ILE A 89 -23.61 6.29 -2.04
C ILE A 89 -24.35 6.51 -0.72
N ASN A 90 -25.16 7.57 -0.61
CA ASN A 90 -25.84 7.94 0.64
C ASN A 90 -27.29 7.43 0.77
N CYS A 91 -27.88 6.86 -0.29
CA CYS A 91 -29.26 6.37 -0.23
C CYS A 91 -29.41 5.05 0.53
N CYS A 92 -28.32 4.30 0.71
CA CYS A 92 -28.27 3.04 1.45
C CYS A 92 -26.84 2.79 1.99
N PRO A 93 -26.67 1.90 2.98
CA PRO A 93 -25.35 1.45 3.40
C PRO A 93 -24.58 0.90 2.20
N SER A 94 -23.45 1.53 1.90
CA SER A 94 -22.65 1.23 0.71
C SER A 94 -21.16 1.13 1.06
N ALA A 95 -20.41 0.41 0.24
CA ALA A 95 -18.96 0.32 0.31
C ALA A 95 -18.38 0.67 -1.07
N ILE A 96 -17.34 1.49 -1.08
CA ILE A 96 -16.67 1.99 -2.28
C ILE A 96 -15.35 1.21 -2.44
N VAL A 97 -14.98 0.93 -3.68
CA VAL A 97 -13.74 0.25 -4.07
C VAL A 97 -12.96 1.13 -5.03
#